data_AF-A0A847LJT9-F1
#
_entry.id   AF-A0A847LJT9-F1
#
_cell.length_a   1.000
_cell.length_b   1.000
_cell.length_c   1.000
_cell.angle_alpha   90.00
_cell.angle_beta   90.00
_cell.angle_gamma   90.00
#
_symmetry.space_group_name_H-M   'P 1'
#
loop_
_entity.id
_entity.type
_entity.pdbx_description
1 polymer ?
#
loop_
_entity_poly.entity_id
_entity_poly.type
_entity_poly.pdbx_seq_one_letter_code
_entity_poly.pdbx_strand_id
1 'polypeptide(L)'
;MQRWRWAFFLGFLLAAGLAWGAEYGVVEAPSGLILRIWPARGHPKVTTLPHRTKALVILVSGQEETIDGLTGRWMLIEHQGRRGWGFGGFVRLTGEKVAHPDIDWKTWRNDRFGYSIAYPPALLSPTGDTPDGGGQTFRSGDGSVSLTVSAQPIPSGKTQTDLFFEAMDSCPGGKKGPIGDDFFCFTGSDERTGHYRKVALIEGMRYSFDFTCPKDRYYQYLPLAERMHLSFPNLPPKTPRPASDTLWTYAGQDGSVPPVSTDADLPTTFVLGPRTFHLWNMGALVIREEGRPDVQLQLPLPDDFCIDGFRVQLLGENLLFSLNLSTGTDGATRVILVDPSRPAVVWTAFLETFNFRTLRAAAGFLYVGGLGTVAKLRLSDGTFAWKHEDLYDRGSGSFNSFDEARQEGDHVVFICAPQPTKGGNPAVIRVDDATGRIVAKTPFRGQ
;
A
#
# COMPACT_ATOMS: atom_id res chain seq x y z
N MET A 1 14.95 -26.00 23.66
CA MET A 1 15.02 -25.20 22.41
C MET A 1 13.63 -25.00 21.78
N GLN A 2 12.68 -24.38 22.48
CA GLN A 2 11.26 -24.28 22.04
C GLN A 2 10.70 -22.84 22.12
N ARG A 3 11.56 -21.84 22.34
CA ARG A 3 11.19 -20.42 22.56
C ARG A 3 11.43 -19.50 21.35
N TRP A 4 12.04 -19.98 20.26
CA TRP A 4 12.49 -19.14 19.14
C TRP A 4 11.62 -19.20 17.87
N ARG A 5 10.50 -19.95 17.86
CA ARG A 5 9.65 -20.14 16.65
C ARG A 5 8.44 -19.21 16.53
N TRP A 6 8.22 -18.29 17.48
CA TRP A 6 7.00 -17.45 17.52
C TRP A 6 7.16 -16.07 16.86
N ALA A 7 8.38 -15.57 16.68
CA ALA A 7 8.64 -14.19 16.22
C ALA A 7 8.54 -13.98 14.69
N PHE A 8 8.52 -15.06 13.89
CA PHE A 8 8.50 -14.98 12.42
C PHE A 8 7.10 -14.68 11.84
N PHE A 9 6.04 -14.77 12.64
CA PHE A 9 4.72 -15.08 12.09
C PHE A 9 3.83 -13.87 11.79
N LEU A 10 4.02 -12.71 12.42
CA LEU A 10 3.16 -11.55 12.17
C LEU A 10 3.63 -10.71 10.96
N GLY A 11 4.93 -10.72 10.62
CA GLY A 11 5.44 -10.16 9.36
C GLY A 11 4.79 -10.79 8.11
N PHE A 12 4.30 -12.01 8.24
CA PHE A 12 3.64 -12.79 7.19
C PHE A 12 2.22 -12.29 6.82
N LEU A 13 1.54 -11.60 7.74
CA LEU A 13 0.17 -11.12 7.52
C LEU A 13 0.11 -9.70 6.93
N LEU A 14 1.17 -8.89 7.06
CA LEU A 14 1.20 -7.51 6.57
C LEU A 14 2.07 -7.26 5.32
N ALA A 15 2.94 -8.19 4.93
CA ALA A 15 3.54 -8.20 3.58
C ALA A 15 2.54 -8.66 2.49
N ALA A 16 1.33 -9.04 2.90
CA ALA A 16 0.24 -9.44 2.03
C ALA A 16 -0.44 -8.22 1.41
N GLY A 17 -0.38 -8.08 0.09
CA GLY A 17 -1.36 -7.28 -0.65
C GLY A 17 -2.76 -7.87 -0.43
N LEU A 18 -3.45 -7.42 0.61
CA LEU A 18 -4.76 -7.93 1.00
C LEU A 18 -5.84 -7.28 0.14
N ALA A 19 -6.50 -8.08 -0.70
CA ALA A 19 -7.77 -7.71 -1.29
C ALA A 19 -8.85 -7.71 -0.19
N TRP A 20 -9.42 -6.55 0.09
CA TRP A 20 -10.48 -6.40 1.08
C TRP A 20 -11.84 -6.84 0.53
N GLY A 21 -12.49 -7.74 1.27
CA GLY A 21 -13.85 -8.22 1.02
C GLY A 21 -13.98 -9.64 1.52
N ALA A 22 -14.66 -9.84 2.65
CA ALA A 22 -15.05 -11.20 3.04
C ALA A 22 -15.90 -11.78 1.90
N GLU A 23 -15.61 -13.02 1.50
CA GLU A 23 -16.25 -13.65 0.34
C GLU A 23 -16.60 -15.08 0.70
N TYR A 24 -17.64 -15.65 0.10
CA TYR A 24 -17.89 -17.07 0.25
C TYR A 24 -16.94 -17.90 -0.61
N GLY A 25 -16.40 -18.97 -0.01
CA GLY A 25 -15.68 -20.04 -0.69
C GLY A 25 -16.42 -21.37 -0.57
N VAL A 26 -16.28 -22.22 -1.57
CA VAL A 26 -16.78 -23.60 -1.55
C VAL A 26 -15.60 -24.56 -1.44
N VAL A 27 -15.67 -25.51 -0.52
CA VAL A 27 -14.66 -26.57 -0.36
C VAL A 27 -14.72 -27.53 -1.56
N GLU A 28 -13.67 -27.57 -2.37
CA GLU A 28 -13.58 -28.44 -3.55
C GLU A 28 -12.83 -29.75 -3.26
N ALA A 29 -12.03 -29.83 -2.18
CA ALA A 29 -11.36 -31.06 -1.80
C ALA A 29 -12.37 -32.19 -1.49
N PRO A 30 -12.28 -33.38 -2.14
CA PRO A 30 -13.15 -34.51 -1.83
C PRO A 30 -13.02 -35.01 -0.39
N SER A 31 -11.82 -34.90 0.19
CA SER A 31 -11.52 -35.22 1.59
C SER A 31 -12.02 -34.16 2.59
N GLY A 32 -12.58 -33.06 2.09
CA GLY A 32 -12.92 -31.88 2.89
C GLY A 32 -11.73 -30.96 3.14
N LEU A 33 -11.98 -29.84 3.83
CA LEU A 33 -10.99 -28.84 4.19
C LEU A 33 -10.68 -28.91 5.68
N ILE A 34 -9.43 -29.22 6.03
CA ILE A 34 -8.99 -29.15 7.42
C ILE A 34 -8.75 -27.69 7.80
N LEU A 35 -9.58 -27.16 8.71
CA LEU A 35 -9.30 -25.91 9.38
C LEU A 35 -8.32 -26.14 10.52
N ARG A 36 -7.32 -25.29 10.62
CA ARG A 36 -6.26 -25.36 11.62
C ARG A 36 -6.22 -24.09 12.44
N ILE A 37 -5.62 -24.18 13.63
CA ILE A 37 -5.42 -22.99 14.46
C ILE A 37 -4.45 -21.98 13.82
N TRP A 38 -3.60 -22.44 12.90
CA TRP A 38 -2.60 -21.65 12.17
C TRP A 38 -2.47 -22.15 10.73
N PRO A 39 -2.05 -21.29 9.78
CA PRO A 39 -1.93 -21.62 8.37
C PRO A 39 -0.65 -22.43 8.08
N ALA A 40 -0.59 -23.65 8.61
CA ALA A 40 0.47 -24.60 8.27
C ALA A 40 0.02 -26.04 8.58
N ARG A 41 0.50 -27.01 7.78
CA ARG A 41 0.12 -28.44 7.88
C ARG A 41 0.36 -29.05 9.26
N GLY A 42 1.35 -28.57 9.99
CA GLY A 42 1.75 -29.12 11.30
C GLY A 42 0.90 -28.67 12.49
N HIS A 43 0.01 -27.67 12.31
CA HIS A 43 -0.72 -27.11 13.44
C HIS A 43 -2.00 -27.88 13.77
N PRO A 44 -2.42 -27.87 15.06
CA PRO A 44 -3.65 -28.51 15.52
C PRO A 44 -4.85 -28.21 14.63
N LYS A 45 -5.59 -29.27 14.31
CA LYS A 45 -6.87 -29.21 13.60
C LYS A 45 -7.92 -28.60 14.52
N VAL A 46 -8.63 -27.58 14.03
CA VAL A 46 -9.85 -27.02 14.64
C VAL A 46 -11.03 -27.91 14.27
N THR A 47 -11.24 -28.12 12.96
CA THR A 47 -12.35 -28.92 12.42
C THR A 47 -12.03 -29.34 10.99
N THR A 48 -12.84 -30.22 10.40
CA THR A 48 -12.83 -30.48 8.95
C THR A 48 -14.16 -30.03 8.39
N LEU A 49 -14.14 -29.20 7.35
CA LEU A 49 -15.33 -28.82 6.59
C LEU A 49 -15.56 -29.88 5.48
N PRO A 50 -16.75 -30.46 5.36
CA PRO A 50 -17.05 -31.42 4.29
C PRO A 50 -16.85 -30.86 2.87
N HIS A 51 -16.69 -31.74 1.88
CA HIS A 51 -16.73 -31.36 0.47
C HIS A 51 -18.05 -30.62 0.13
N ARG A 52 -17.99 -29.62 -0.75
CA ARG A 52 -19.09 -28.70 -1.11
C ARG A 52 -19.60 -27.80 0.02
N THR A 53 -18.93 -27.74 1.17
CA THR A 53 -19.29 -26.76 2.21
C THR A 53 -19.04 -25.35 1.71
N LYS A 54 -20.08 -24.51 1.74
CA LYS A 54 -19.96 -23.05 1.56
C LYS A 54 -19.56 -22.43 2.90
N ALA A 55 -18.45 -21.70 2.92
CA ALA A 55 -17.88 -21.10 4.13
C ALA A 55 -17.43 -19.65 3.88
N LEU A 56 -17.38 -18.86 4.94
CA LEU A 56 -16.97 -17.46 4.87
C LEU A 56 -15.44 -17.39 4.87
N VAL A 57 -14.85 -16.88 3.79
CA VAL A 57 -13.43 -16.51 3.72
C VAL A 57 -13.29 -15.10 4.25
N ILE A 58 -12.63 -14.96 5.39
CA ILE A 58 -12.50 -13.70 6.12
C ILE A 58 -11.21 -12.96 5.73
N LEU A 59 -10.13 -13.72 5.59
CA LEU A 59 -8.79 -13.21 5.32
C LEU A 59 -8.05 -14.20 4.43
N VAL A 60 -7.16 -13.71 3.57
CA VAL A 60 -6.26 -14.52 2.75
C VAL A 60 -4.83 -14.15 3.11
N SER A 61 -3.96 -15.11 3.38
CA SER A 61 -2.55 -14.84 3.67
C SER A 61 -1.84 -14.28 2.44
N GLY A 62 -0.70 -13.61 2.64
CA GLY A 62 0.11 -13.08 1.53
C GLY A 62 0.88 -14.15 0.76
N GLN A 63 1.45 -15.13 1.47
CA GLN A 63 2.29 -16.15 0.84
C GLN A 63 1.47 -17.28 0.21
N GLU A 64 1.90 -17.71 -0.97
CA GLU A 64 1.45 -18.93 -1.62
C GLU A 64 2.28 -20.14 -1.17
N GLU A 65 1.61 -21.27 -1.03
CA GLU A 65 2.23 -22.56 -0.76
C GLU A 65 1.72 -23.59 -1.75
N THR A 66 2.48 -24.66 -1.96
CA THR A 66 2.05 -25.84 -2.71
C THR A 66 1.84 -27.00 -1.75
N ILE A 67 0.60 -27.45 -1.60
CA ILE A 67 0.22 -28.58 -0.74
C ILE A 67 -0.53 -29.60 -1.59
N ASP A 68 -0.01 -30.84 -1.59
CA ASP A 68 -0.59 -31.98 -2.30
C ASP A 68 -0.83 -31.69 -3.79
N GLY A 69 0.13 -30.99 -4.42
CA GLY A 69 0.11 -30.65 -5.85
C GLY A 69 -0.74 -29.42 -6.22
N LEU A 70 -1.42 -28.80 -5.25
CA LEU A 70 -2.21 -27.60 -5.47
C LEU A 70 -1.47 -26.39 -4.89
N THR A 71 -1.41 -25.31 -5.65
CA THR A 71 -0.88 -24.02 -5.19
C THR A 71 -2.02 -23.14 -4.72
N GLY A 72 -1.83 -22.50 -3.57
CA GLY A 72 -2.82 -21.58 -3.02
C GLY A 72 -2.32 -20.85 -1.79
N ARG A 73 -3.10 -19.89 -1.33
CA ARG A 73 -2.84 -19.12 -0.12
C ARG A 73 -3.65 -19.69 1.03
N TRP A 74 -3.19 -19.54 2.25
CA TRP A 74 -4.02 -19.90 3.39
C TRP A 74 -5.14 -18.89 3.58
N MET A 75 -6.31 -19.37 3.95
CA MET A 75 -7.52 -18.57 4.12
C MET A 75 -8.05 -18.74 5.53
N LEU A 76 -8.28 -17.65 6.25
CA LEU A 76 -9.00 -17.68 7.51
C LEU A 76 -10.48 -17.87 7.19
N ILE A 77 -11.02 -19.03 7.54
CA ILE A 77 -12.36 -19.44 7.16
C ILE A 77 -13.23 -19.60 8.41
N GLU A 78 -14.47 -19.13 8.33
CA GLU A 78 -15.51 -19.35 9.33
C GLU A 78 -16.68 -20.15 8.76
N HIS A 79 -17.12 -21.14 9.53
CA HIS A 79 -18.29 -21.96 9.22
C HIS A 79 -18.95 -22.42 10.53
N GLN A 80 -20.23 -22.11 10.71
CA GLN A 80 -21.04 -22.50 11.88
C GLN A 80 -20.37 -22.13 13.23
N GLY A 81 -19.85 -20.91 13.34
CA GLY A 81 -19.17 -20.41 14.54
C GLY A 81 -17.79 -21.04 14.82
N ARG A 82 -17.30 -21.93 13.95
CA ARG A 82 -15.92 -22.43 14.01
C ARG A 82 -15.07 -21.65 13.04
N ARG A 83 -13.90 -21.21 13.50
CA ARG A 83 -12.96 -20.44 12.70
C ARG A 83 -11.59 -21.10 12.70
N GLY A 84 -10.94 -21.13 11.54
CA GLY A 84 -9.56 -21.59 11.42
C GLY A 84 -9.01 -21.39 10.02
N TRP A 85 -7.72 -21.61 9.87
CA TRP A 85 -7.01 -21.50 8.61
C TRP A 85 -7.19 -22.76 7.78
N GLY A 86 -7.72 -22.60 6.57
CA GLY A 86 -7.79 -23.64 5.55
C GLY A 86 -6.88 -23.31 4.37
N PHE A 87 -6.26 -24.32 3.76
CA PHE A 87 -5.43 -24.10 2.59
C PHE A 87 -6.30 -23.80 1.36
N GLY A 88 -6.10 -22.63 0.75
CA GLY A 88 -6.95 -22.08 -0.31
C GLY A 88 -6.89 -22.86 -1.62
N GLY A 89 -5.86 -23.67 -1.86
CA GLY A 89 -5.83 -24.59 -3.02
C GLY A 89 -7.01 -25.58 -3.02
N PHE A 90 -7.66 -25.79 -1.86
CA PHE A 90 -8.84 -26.64 -1.71
C PHE A 90 -10.17 -25.87 -1.68
N VAL A 91 -10.15 -24.56 -1.93
CA VAL A 91 -11.31 -23.67 -1.81
C VAL A 91 -11.48 -22.89 -3.10
N ARG A 92 -12.67 -22.99 -3.70
CA ARG A 92 -13.05 -22.14 -4.83
C ARG A 92 -13.85 -20.95 -4.32
N LEU A 93 -13.31 -19.75 -4.52
CA LEU A 93 -14.02 -18.50 -4.28
C LEU A 93 -15.23 -18.39 -5.24
N THR A 94 -16.35 -17.86 -4.74
CA THR A 94 -17.64 -17.88 -5.45
C THR A 94 -17.94 -16.59 -6.22
N GLY A 95 -17.17 -15.54 -6.02
CA GLY A 95 -17.47 -14.15 -6.38
C GLY A 95 -18.52 -13.51 -5.47
N GLU A 96 -19.21 -14.29 -4.63
CA GLU A 96 -20.24 -13.80 -3.72
C GLU A 96 -19.58 -13.13 -2.52
N LYS A 97 -19.35 -11.82 -2.65
CA LYS A 97 -18.91 -11.00 -1.55
C LYS A 97 -19.96 -11.04 -0.45
N VAL A 98 -19.51 -11.32 0.76
CA VAL A 98 -20.32 -11.07 1.94
C VAL A 98 -20.33 -9.58 2.11
N ALA A 99 -21.52 -8.99 1.98
CA ALA A 99 -21.76 -7.67 2.53
C ALA A 99 -21.41 -7.80 4.01
N HIS A 100 -20.20 -7.37 4.38
CA HIS A 100 -19.83 -7.20 5.77
C HIS A 100 -20.93 -6.28 6.31
N PRO A 101 -21.81 -6.75 7.21
CA PRO A 101 -23.16 -6.22 7.37
C PRO A 101 -23.05 -4.71 7.46
N ASP A 102 -23.42 -3.97 6.40
CA ASP A 102 -22.91 -2.63 6.07
C ASP A 102 -22.49 -1.89 7.33
N ILE A 103 -21.24 -2.13 7.76
CA ILE A 103 -20.83 -1.63 9.07
C ILE A 103 -20.62 -0.17 8.78
N ASP A 104 -21.49 0.68 9.33
CA ASP A 104 -21.26 2.12 9.28
C ASP A 104 -19.91 2.40 9.93
N TRP A 105 -19.09 3.27 9.34
CA TRP A 105 -17.81 3.67 9.89
C TRP A 105 -17.83 5.16 10.11
N LYS A 106 -17.47 5.57 11.33
CA LYS A 106 -17.24 6.97 11.66
C LYS A 106 -15.76 7.23 11.79
N THR A 107 -15.37 8.46 11.50
CA THR A 107 -14.02 8.93 11.74
C THR A 107 -14.02 9.79 12.99
N TRP A 108 -13.14 9.47 13.94
CA TRP A 108 -12.80 10.38 15.03
C TRP A 108 -11.46 11.05 14.72
N ARG A 109 -11.32 12.31 15.10
CA ARG A 109 -10.16 13.15 14.76
C ARG A 109 -9.64 13.84 16.02
N ASN A 110 -8.32 13.81 16.17
CA ASN A 110 -7.59 14.62 17.14
C ASN A 110 -6.98 15.82 16.40
N ASP A 111 -7.54 17.01 16.59
CA ASP A 111 -7.03 18.21 15.93
C ASP A 111 -5.69 18.69 16.50
N ARG A 112 -5.42 18.43 17.79
CA ARG A 112 -4.19 18.84 18.46
C ARG A 112 -2.95 18.16 17.87
N PHE A 113 -3.08 16.88 17.51
CA PHE A 113 -1.99 16.08 16.97
C PHE A 113 -2.18 15.72 15.49
N GLY A 114 -3.24 16.24 14.87
CA GLY A 114 -3.50 16.06 13.44
C GLY A 114 -3.59 14.60 13.03
N TYR A 115 -4.23 13.72 13.81
CA TYR A 115 -4.45 12.34 13.39
C TYR A 115 -5.92 11.97 13.48
N SER A 116 -6.30 10.91 12.80
CA SER A 116 -7.65 10.35 12.84
C SER A 116 -7.62 8.82 12.86
N ILE A 117 -8.78 8.24 13.18
CA ILE A 117 -9.04 6.80 13.15
C ILE A 117 -10.49 6.56 12.70
N ALA A 118 -10.70 5.51 11.90
CA ALA A 118 -12.04 5.00 11.61
C ALA A 118 -12.45 3.99 12.69
N TYR A 119 -13.72 4.04 13.13
CA TYR A 119 -14.28 3.10 14.10
C TYR A 119 -15.75 2.74 13.77
N PRO A 120 -16.22 1.55 14.14
CA PRO A 120 -17.61 1.14 13.93
C PRO A 120 -18.51 1.60 15.11
N PRO A 121 -19.37 2.62 14.95
CA PRO A 121 -20.17 3.18 16.04
C PRO A 121 -21.18 2.20 16.65
N ALA A 122 -21.57 1.17 15.90
CA ALA A 122 -22.42 0.09 16.42
C ALA A 122 -21.71 -0.79 17.47
N LEU A 123 -20.38 -0.84 17.43
CA LEU A 123 -19.56 -1.60 18.39
C LEU A 123 -18.86 -0.69 19.39
N LEU A 124 -18.38 0.49 18.97
CA LEU A 124 -17.51 1.35 19.77
C LEU A 124 -18.08 2.76 19.84
N SER A 125 -18.24 3.29 21.04
CA SER A 125 -18.59 4.69 21.29
C SER A 125 -17.44 5.42 21.99
N PRO A 126 -17.13 6.68 21.62
CA PRO A 126 -16.16 7.49 22.35
C PRO A 126 -16.57 7.67 23.81
N THR A 127 -15.69 7.39 24.78
CA THR A 127 -16.00 7.47 26.22
C THR A 127 -15.21 8.55 26.98
N GLY A 128 -14.24 9.19 26.34
CA GLY A 128 -13.46 10.29 26.89
C GLY A 128 -12.01 10.30 26.43
N ASP A 129 -11.34 11.43 26.70
CA ASP A 129 -9.94 11.63 26.35
C ASP A 129 -9.02 10.71 27.16
N THR A 130 -7.86 10.38 26.61
CA THR A 130 -6.80 9.73 27.37
C THR A 130 -6.26 10.67 28.47
N PRO A 131 -5.71 10.16 29.59
CA PRO A 131 -5.28 11.01 30.70
C PRO A 131 -4.25 12.10 30.35
N ASP A 132 -3.47 11.89 29.29
CA ASP A 132 -2.49 12.84 28.76
C ASP A 132 -3.09 13.89 27.81
N GLY A 133 -4.41 13.82 27.52
CA GLY A 133 -5.09 14.62 26.50
C GLY A 133 -4.56 14.35 25.09
N GLY A 134 -3.82 13.24 24.92
CA GLY A 134 -3.17 12.82 23.69
C GLY A 134 -4.10 12.11 22.71
N GLY A 135 -5.31 11.75 23.15
CA GLY A 135 -6.13 10.80 22.41
C GLY A 135 -7.48 10.48 23.03
N GLN A 136 -8.03 9.34 22.63
CA GLN A 136 -9.42 8.96 22.88
C GLN A 136 -9.52 7.48 23.24
N THR A 137 -10.36 7.20 24.23
CA THR A 137 -10.84 5.84 24.52
C THR A 137 -12.22 5.64 23.90
N PHE A 138 -12.44 4.49 23.27
CA PHE A 138 -13.72 4.00 22.78
C PHE A 138 -14.07 2.69 23.47
N ARG A 139 -15.35 2.48 23.79
CA ARG A 139 -15.82 1.24 24.43
C ARG A 139 -17.11 0.74 23.79
N SER A 140 -17.31 -0.56 23.85
CA SER A 140 -18.61 -1.16 23.57
C SER A 140 -19.62 -0.88 24.67
N GLY A 141 -20.91 -0.98 24.34
CA GLY A 141 -21.99 -0.72 25.30
C GLY A 141 -21.97 -1.64 26.52
N ASP A 142 -21.43 -2.85 26.37
CA ASP A 142 -21.21 -3.82 27.45
C ASP A 142 -19.82 -3.70 28.12
N GLY A 143 -18.97 -2.78 27.64
CA GLY A 143 -17.60 -2.58 28.11
C GLY A 143 -16.61 -3.71 27.81
N SER A 144 -17.03 -4.76 27.08
CA SER A 144 -16.20 -5.94 26.81
C SER A 144 -15.11 -5.69 25.76
N VAL A 145 -15.32 -4.70 24.89
CA VAL A 145 -14.37 -4.26 23.87
C VAL A 145 -13.94 -2.83 24.16
N SER A 146 -12.64 -2.56 24.07
CA SER A 146 -12.09 -1.21 24.22
C SER A 146 -11.01 -0.95 23.19
N LEU A 147 -11.02 0.26 22.64
CA LEU A 147 -9.97 0.80 21.78
C LEU A 147 -9.44 2.07 22.42
N THR A 148 -8.13 2.22 22.55
CA THR A 148 -7.49 3.48 22.91
C THR A 148 -6.54 3.88 21.79
N VAL A 149 -6.62 5.13 21.37
CA VAL A 149 -5.61 5.72 20.49
C VAL A 149 -5.06 6.98 21.12
N SER A 150 -3.76 7.22 21.01
CA SER A 150 -3.12 8.44 21.50
C SER A 150 -1.92 8.84 20.66
N ALA A 151 -1.56 10.11 20.76
CA ALA A 151 -0.31 10.67 20.25
C ALA A 151 0.42 11.43 21.36
N GLN A 152 1.74 11.28 21.41
CA GLN A 152 2.60 12.01 22.35
C GLN A 152 3.99 12.23 21.75
N PRO A 153 4.71 13.30 22.11
CA PRO A 153 6.11 13.45 21.74
C PRO A 153 6.95 12.28 22.23
N ILE A 154 7.91 11.84 21.43
CA ILE A 154 8.90 10.87 21.86
C ILE A 154 9.78 11.53 22.93
N PRO A 155 9.91 10.96 24.15
CA PRO A 155 10.75 11.56 25.18
C PRO A 155 12.20 11.71 24.74
N SER A 156 12.83 12.83 25.09
CA SER A 156 14.23 13.09 24.74
C SER A 156 15.14 11.95 25.23
N GLY A 157 16.00 11.45 24.34
CA GLY A 157 16.95 10.38 24.63
C GLY A 157 16.38 8.95 24.55
N LYS A 158 15.07 8.78 24.31
CA LYS A 158 14.50 7.45 24.04
C LYS A 158 14.79 7.02 22.60
N THR A 159 15.33 5.82 22.45
CA THR A 159 15.49 5.15 21.15
C THR A 159 14.22 4.40 20.75
N GLN A 160 14.09 4.03 19.48
CA GLN A 160 13.02 3.12 19.02
C GLN A 160 13.04 1.78 19.79
N THR A 161 14.23 1.27 20.09
CA THR A 161 14.43 0.06 20.89
C THR A 161 13.85 0.22 22.30
N ASP A 162 14.08 1.35 22.95
CA ASP A 162 13.52 1.62 24.29
C ASP A 162 11.99 1.65 24.26
N LEU A 163 11.42 2.31 23.24
CA LEU A 163 9.97 2.39 23.06
C LEU A 163 9.36 1.03 22.73
N PHE A 164 10.07 0.20 21.96
CA PHE A 164 9.67 -1.18 21.66
C PHE A 164 9.57 -2.01 22.94
N PHE A 165 10.61 -2.01 23.77
CA PHE A 165 10.60 -2.77 25.03
C PHE A 165 9.54 -2.26 26.00
N GLU A 166 9.38 -0.94 26.14
CA GLU A 166 8.32 -0.34 26.96
C GLU A 166 6.91 -0.78 26.53
N ALA A 167 6.66 -0.79 25.21
CA ALA A 167 5.38 -1.21 24.67
C ALA A 167 5.15 -2.73 24.76
N MET A 168 6.22 -3.53 24.69
CA MET A 168 6.17 -4.97 24.86
C MET A 168 5.88 -5.34 26.32
N ASP A 169 6.58 -4.73 27.27
CA ASP A 169 6.44 -4.99 28.71
C ASP A 169 5.05 -4.62 29.24
N SER A 170 4.43 -3.61 28.64
CA SER A 170 3.07 -3.16 28.97
C SER A 170 1.96 -3.91 28.22
N CYS A 171 2.28 -4.92 27.41
CA CYS A 171 1.29 -5.77 26.71
C CYS A 171 1.16 -7.13 27.43
N PRO A 172 0.04 -7.41 28.14
CA PRO A 172 -0.13 -8.67 28.86
C PRO A 172 -0.04 -9.90 27.95
N GLY A 173 0.86 -10.82 28.29
CA GLY A 173 1.15 -11.99 27.46
C GLY A 173 1.66 -11.64 26.06
N GLY A 174 2.24 -10.44 25.92
CA GLY A 174 2.64 -9.84 24.66
C GLY A 174 3.62 -10.72 23.90
N LYS A 175 3.24 -11.02 22.66
CA LYS A 175 4.10 -11.62 21.65
C LYS A 175 4.41 -10.56 20.59
N LYS A 176 5.66 -10.53 20.17
CA LYS A 176 6.14 -9.65 19.09
C LYS A 176 5.33 -9.88 17.81
N GLY A 177 4.79 -8.78 17.27
CA GLY A 177 4.15 -8.69 15.97
C GLY A 177 5.10 -8.18 14.87
N PRO A 178 4.59 -7.59 13.76
CA PRO A 178 5.41 -6.97 12.74
C PRO A 178 6.18 -5.82 13.34
N ILE A 179 7.35 -5.59 12.78
CA ILE A 179 8.15 -4.41 13.01
C ILE A 179 8.45 -3.86 11.62
N GLY A 180 8.03 -2.62 11.37
CA GLY A 180 8.49 -1.82 10.25
C GLY A 180 9.53 -0.80 10.72
N ASP A 181 10.04 -0.01 9.79
CA ASP A 181 11.06 1.00 10.09
C ASP A 181 10.56 2.04 11.11
N ASP A 182 9.29 2.40 11.02
CA ASP A 182 8.64 3.43 11.83
C ASP A 182 7.47 2.89 12.67
N PHE A 183 7.28 1.58 12.78
CA PHE A 183 6.22 1.03 13.64
C PHE A 183 6.54 -0.36 14.17
N PHE A 184 5.81 -0.76 15.21
CA PHE A 184 5.82 -2.14 15.69
C PHE A 184 4.45 -2.49 16.28
N CYS A 185 4.08 -3.76 16.17
CA CYS A 185 2.85 -4.26 16.77
C CYS A 185 3.11 -5.40 17.76
N PHE A 186 2.16 -5.60 18.66
CA PHE A 186 2.12 -6.71 19.60
C PHE A 186 0.74 -7.32 19.61
N THR A 187 0.70 -8.63 19.85
CA THR A 187 -0.54 -9.34 20.17
C THR A 187 -0.33 -10.07 21.47
N GLY A 188 -1.30 -10.01 22.37
CA GLY A 188 -1.21 -10.66 23.67
C GLY A 188 -2.54 -11.25 24.08
N SER A 189 -2.52 -12.01 25.15
CA SER A 189 -3.74 -12.36 25.87
C SER A 189 -3.41 -12.66 27.31
N ASP A 190 -4.25 -12.21 28.24
CA ASP A 190 -4.26 -12.70 29.61
C ASP A 190 -5.25 -13.88 29.74
N GLU A 191 -5.78 -14.15 30.94
CA GLU A 191 -6.78 -15.20 31.15
C GLU A 191 -8.12 -14.91 30.44
N ARG A 192 -8.50 -13.65 30.30
CA ARG A 192 -9.85 -13.21 29.88
C ARG A 192 -9.86 -12.32 28.65
N THR A 193 -8.77 -11.64 28.36
CA THR A 193 -8.69 -10.56 27.38
C THR A 193 -7.67 -10.89 26.30
N GLY A 194 -8.02 -10.64 25.05
CA GLY A 194 -7.07 -10.56 23.94
C GLY A 194 -6.66 -9.11 23.69
N HIS A 195 -5.37 -8.90 23.41
CA HIS A 195 -4.76 -7.59 23.19
C HIS A 195 -4.18 -7.52 21.78
N TYR A 196 -4.40 -6.40 21.11
CA TYR A 196 -3.70 -6.00 19.90
C TYR A 196 -3.20 -4.57 20.08
N ARG A 197 -1.89 -4.36 19.92
CA ARG A 197 -1.25 -3.05 20.04
C ARG A 197 -0.47 -2.74 18.77
N LYS A 198 -0.52 -1.49 18.32
CA LYS A 198 0.40 -0.92 17.32
C LYS A 198 0.97 0.39 17.88
N VAL A 199 2.26 0.60 17.67
CA VAL A 199 2.93 1.86 17.96
C VAL A 199 3.62 2.33 16.69
N ALA A 200 3.33 3.54 16.25
CA ALA A 200 4.00 4.19 15.11
C ALA A 200 4.82 5.39 15.61
N LEU A 201 6.02 5.57 15.05
CA LEU A 201 7.02 6.56 15.39
C LEU A 201 7.23 7.49 14.19
N ILE A 202 6.47 8.58 14.13
CA ILE A 202 6.41 9.45 12.95
C ILE A 202 6.75 10.87 13.39
N GLU A 203 7.79 11.48 12.79
CA GLU A 203 8.18 12.88 13.03
C GLU A 203 8.40 13.25 14.51
N GLY A 204 9.11 12.40 15.26
CA GLY A 204 9.35 12.64 16.69
C GLY A 204 8.12 12.45 17.57
N MET A 205 7.03 11.91 17.03
CA MET A 205 5.80 11.59 17.74
C MET A 205 5.61 10.08 17.82
N ARG A 206 5.11 9.61 18.97
CA ARG A 206 4.65 8.25 19.22
C ARG A 206 3.14 8.22 19.13
N TYR A 207 2.60 7.43 18.20
CA TYR A 207 1.18 7.15 18.04
C TYR A 207 0.89 5.74 18.52
N SER A 208 0.04 5.60 19.53
CA SER A 208 -0.33 4.31 20.11
C SER A 208 -1.75 3.93 19.72
N PHE A 209 -1.93 2.65 19.37
CA PHE A 209 -3.21 1.99 19.13
C PHE A 209 -3.28 0.78 20.04
N ASP A 210 -4.33 0.69 20.84
CA ASP A 210 -4.52 -0.30 21.88
C ASP A 210 -5.93 -0.88 21.81
N PHE A 211 -6.08 -2.06 21.23
CA PHE A 211 -7.35 -2.76 21.11
C PHE A 211 -7.42 -3.95 22.07
N THR A 212 -8.53 -4.07 22.79
CA THR A 212 -8.79 -5.15 23.73
C THR A 212 -10.20 -5.69 23.54
N CYS A 213 -10.36 -7.01 23.70
CA CYS A 213 -11.63 -7.69 23.58
C CYS A 213 -11.62 -9.01 24.37
N PRO A 214 -12.77 -9.69 24.57
CA PRO A 214 -12.80 -10.98 25.23
C PRO A 214 -11.97 -12.00 24.46
N LYS A 215 -11.11 -12.74 25.16
CA LYS A 215 -10.15 -13.68 24.57
C LYS A 215 -10.82 -14.77 23.73
N ASP A 216 -11.96 -15.27 24.18
CA ASP A 216 -12.78 -16.25 23.48
C ASP A 216 -13.41 -15.71 22.18
N ARG A 217 -13.49 -14.38 22.05
CA ARG A 217 -13.96 -13.66 20.86
C ARG A 217 -12.85 -12.93 20.11
N TYR A 218 -11.59 -13.09 20.49
CA TYR A 218 -10.47 -12.34 19.92
C TYR A 218 -10.45 -12.39 18.38
N TYR A 219 -10.57 -13.60 17.83
CA TYR A 219 -10.59 -13.77 16.39
C TYR A 219 -11.80 -13.11 15.75
N GLN A 220 -12.99 -13.16 16.36
CA GLN A 220 -14.19 -12.50 15.86
C GLN A 220 -13.95 -11.01 15.63
N TYR A 221 -13.24 -10.35 16.53
CA TYR A 221 -12.94 -8.91 16.45
C TYR A 221 -11.71 -8.57 15.62
N LEU A 222 -10.86 -9.55 15.28
CA LEU A 222 -9.60 -9.29 14.58
C LEU A 222 -9.80 -8.51 13.26
N PRO A 223 -10.75 -8.84 12.36
CA PRO A 223 -10.95 -8.06 11.13
C PRO A 223 -11.33 -6.59 11.39
N LEU A 224 -12.07 -6.32 12.47
CA LEU A 224 -12.41 -4.94 12.87
C LEU A 224 -11.19 -4.22 13.42
N ALA A 225 -10.42 -4.88 14.29
CA ALA A 225 -9.17 -4.33 14.81
C ALA A 225 -8.17 -4.04 13.68
N GLU A 226 -8.12 -4.89 12.66
CA GLU A 226 -7.28 -4.71 11.48
C GLU A 226 -7.70 -3.49 10.66
N ARG A 227 -9.00 -3.36 10.38
CA ARG A 227 -9.50 -2.17 9.69
C ARG A 227 -9.23 -0.87 10.44
N MET A 228 -9.44 -0.89 11.76
CA MET A 228 -9.14 0.25 12.61
C MET A 228 -7.63 0.57 12.60
N HIS A 229 -6.76 -0.45 12.71
CA HIS A 229 -5.31 -0.25 12.69
C HIS A 229 -4.81 0.32 11.36
N LEU A 230 -5.44 -0.04 10.24
CA LEU A 230 -4.99 0.41 8.90
C LEU A 230 -5.40 1.86 8.69
N SER A 231 -6.46 2.31 9.35
CA SER A 231 -6.86 3.70 9.39
C SER A 231 -6.07 4.57 10.40
N PHE A 232 -5.06 4.02 11.09
CA PHE A 232 -4.36 4.72 12.17
C PHE A 232 -2.81 4.63 12.13
N PRO A 233 -2.10 5.73 12.39
CA PRO A 233 -2.60 7.10 12.43
C PRO A 233 -2.91 7.59 11.00
N ASN A 234 -4.16 7.98 10.72
CA ASN A 234 -4.46 8.69 9.48
C ASN A 234 -4.16 10.18 9.70
N LEU A 235 -2.92 10.54 9.40
CA LEU A 235 -2.46 11.92 9.37
C LEU A 235 -3.04 12.59 8.11
N PRO A 236 -3.53 13.84 8.18
CA PRO A 236 -3.87 14.57 6.97
C PRO A 236 -2.60 14.58 6.11
N PRO A 237 -2.72 14.38 4.78
CA PRO A 237 -1.60 14.67 3.91
C PRO A 237 -1.15 16.08 4.26
N LYS A 238 0.14 16.28 4.58
CA LYS A 238 0.67 17.64 4.67
C LYS A 238 0.28 18.26 3.34
N THR A 239 -0.60 19.26 3.38
CA THR A 239 -1.12 19.88 2.17
C THR A 239 0.11 20.16 1.33
N PRO A 240 0.25 19.52 0.16
CA PRO A 240 1.34 19.86 -0.73
C PRO A 240 1.21 21.38 -0.89
N ARG A 241 2.27 22.14 -0.61
CA ARG A 241 2.29 23.55 -1.01
C ARG A 241 1.74 23.55 -2.44
N PRO A 242 0.69 24.33 -2.75
CA PRO A 242 0.11 24.31 -4.09
C PRO A 242 1.28 24.46 -5.05
N ALA A 243 1.51 23.42 -5.84
CA ALA A 243 2.58 23.43 -6.81
C ALA A 243 2.34 24.71 -7.61
N SER A 244 3.32 25.61 -7.68
CA SER A 244 3.36 26.49 -8.83
C SER A 244 3.22 25.57 -10.04
N ASP A 245 2.30 25.85 -10.96
CA ASP A 245 1.95 25.01 -12.12
C ASP A 245 3.14 24.71 -13.08
N THR A 246 4.38 24.97 -12.64
CA THR A 246 5.63 24.77 -13.35
C THR A 246 6.22 23.41 -13.00
N LEU A 247 5.97 22.44 -13.89
CA LEU A 247 6.69 21.18 -13.96
C LEU A 247 8.09 21.41 -14.52
N TRP A 248 9.11 21.36 -13.67
CA TRP A 248 10.50 21.26 -14.14
C TRP A 248 10.85 19.79 -14.30
N THR A 249 11.15 19.37 -15.53
CA THR A 249 11.64 18.01 -15.80
C THR A 249 13.15 18.05 -15.94
N TYR A 250 13.87 17.29 -15.12
CA TYR A 250 15.27 16.97 -15.41
C TYR A 250 15.29 15.83 -16.45
N ALA A 251 15.54 16.21 -17.70
CA ALA A 251 15.87 15.31 -18.80
C ALA A 251 17.29 15.69 -19.26
N GLY A 252 17.99 14.80 -19.96
CA GLY A 252 19.25 15.15 -20.64
C GLY A 252 19.08 16.40 -21.51
N GLN A 253 20.18 17.04 -21.93
CA GLN A 253 20.13 18.32 -22.68
C GLN A 253 19.25 18.28 -23.95
N ASP A 254 18.94 17.09 -24.47
CA ASP A 254 18.10 16.81 -25.64
C ASP A 254 16.66 16.35 -25.29
N GLY A 255 16.27 16.35 -24.01
CA GLY A 255 15.00 15.79 -23.54
C GLY A 255 15.00 14.26 -23.42
N SER A 256 16.14 13.59 -23.66
CA SER A 256 16.30 12.17 -23.42
C SER A 256 16.25 11.85 -21.93
N VAL A 257 15.80 10.63 -21.62
CA VAL A 257 15.90 10.10 -20.26
C VAL A 257 17.39 9.83 -20.01
N PRO A 258 18.04 10.46 -19.01
CA PRO A 258 19.42 10.12 -18.71
C PRO A 258 19.46 8.62 -18.36
N PRO A 259 20.30 7.82 -19.06
CA PRO A 259 20.41 6.41 -18.73
C PRO A 259 20.90 6.30 -17.28
N VAL A 260 20.32 5.38 -16.52
CA VAL A 260 20.93 5.00 -15.25
C VAL A 260 22.21 4.24 -15.58
N SER A 261 23.28 4.50 -14.83
CA SER A 261 24.43 3.61 -14.87
C SER A 261 23.98 2.16 -14.67
N THR A 262 24.24 1.31 -15.65
CA THR A 262 24.01 -0.14 -15.51
C THR A 262 25.05 -0.78 -14.61
N ASP A 263 26.16 -0.08 -14.33
CA ASP A 263 27.13 -0.47 -13.33
C ASP A 263 26.54 -0.19 -11.93
N ALA A 264 26.33 -1.28 -11.18
CA ALA A 264 25.74 -1.25 -9.85
C ALA A 264 26.58 -0.46 -8.83
N ASP A 265 27.87 -0.22 -9.10
CA ASP A 265 28.76 0.52 -8.21
C ASP A 265 28.75 2.04 -8.48
N LEU A 266 28.22 2.48 -9.63
CA LEU A 266 28.23 3.88 -10.04
C LEU A 266 26.81 4.49 -9.97
N PRO A 267 26.59 5.53 -9.15
CA PRO A 267 25.32 6.24 -9.15
C PRO A 267 25.16 7.11 -10.39
N THR A 268 23.91 7.31 -10.79
CA THR A 268 23.54 8.42 -11.67
C THR A 268 23.47 9.69 -10.84
N THR A 269 24.25 10.70 -11.23
CA THR A 269 24.32 11.98 -10.49
C THR A 269 23.55 13.07 -11.22
N PHE A 270 22.70 13.80 -10.50
CA PHE A 270 22.00 14.97 -11.02
C PHE A 270 21.88 16.07 -9.95
N VAL A 271 21.72 17.32 -10.38
CA VAL A 271 21.69 18.49 -9.50
C VAL A 271 20.36 19.22 -9.65
N LEU A 272 19.69 19.52 -8.53
CA LEU A 272 18.47 20.35 -8.50
C LEU A 272 18.64 21.44 -7.44
N GLY A 273 18.79 22.69 -7.89
CA GLY A 273 19.09 23.81 -7.00
C GLY A 273 20.42 23.59 -6.26
N PRO A 274 20.47 23.74 -4.92
CA PRO A 274 21.69 23.55 -4.13
C PRO A 274 21.99 22.08 -3.80
N ARG A 275 21.16 21.14 -4.27
CA ARG A 275 21.26 19.73 -3.92
C ARG A 275 21.82 18.88 -5.05
N THR A 276 22.72 17.98 -4.68
CA THR A 276 23.24 16.92 -5.56
C THR A 276 22.60 15.59 -5.16
N PHE A 277 22.10 14.86 -6.15
CA PHE A 277 21.45 13.58 -5.97
C PHE A 277 22.29 12.49 -6.63
N HIS A 278 22.46 11.38 -5.92
CA HIS A 278 23.10 10.16 -6.43
C HIS A 278 22.08 9.02 -6.36
N LEU A 279 21.64 8.51 -7.50
CA LEU A 279 20.66 7.43 -7.61
C LEU A 279 21.32 6.19 -8.20
N TRP A 280 21.33 5.10 -7.45
CA TRP A 280 21.77 3.79 -7.91
C TRP A 280 20.60 3.02 -8.56
N ASN A 281 20.91 2.10 -9.46
CA ASN A 281 19.92 1.27 -10.15
C ASN A 281 19.11 0.37 -9.19
N MET A 282 19.64 0.04 -8.01
CA MET A 282 18.92 -0.69 -6.95
C MET A 282 18.02 0.21 -6.08
N GLY A 283 17.83 1.47 -6.45
CA GLY A 283 16.91 2.39 -5.76
C GLY A 283 17.49 3.09 -4.53
N ALA A 284 18.78 2.91 -4.22
CA ALA A 284 19.43 3.73 -3.21
C ALA A 284 19.57 5.17 -3.75
N LEU A 285 19.09 6.15 -2.98
CA LEU A 285 19.14 7.57 -3.29
C LEU A 285 19.90 8.29 -2.18
N VAL A 286 20.98 8.98 -2.53
CA VAL A 286 21.71 9.87 -1.63
C VAL A 286 21.50 11.31 -2.06
N ILE A 287 21.11 12.16 -1.11
CA ILE A 287 20.89 13.59 -1.29
C ILE A 287 21.97 14.33 -0.52
N ARG A 288 22.72 15.19 -1.21
CA ARG A 288 23.78 16.02 -0.66
C ARG A 288 23.41 17.49 -0.79
N GLU A 289 23.63 18.25 0.27
CA GLU A 289 23.46 19.70 0.30
C GLU A 289 24.61 20.29 1.11
N GLU A 290 25.27 21.33 0.60
CA GLU A 290 26.44 21.91 1.26
C GLU A 290 26.10 22.38 2.69
N GLY A 291 26.94 22.03 3.66
CA GLY A 291 26.72 22.35 5.07
C GLY A 291 25.64 21.52 5.78
N ARG A 292 25.08 20.48 5.13
CA ARG A 292 24.14 19.53 5.74
C ARG A 292 24.68 18.09 5.67
N PRO A 293 24.30 17.21 6.61
CA PRO A 293 24.62 15.79 6.51
C PRO A 293 24.01 15.17 5.25
N ASP A 294 24.72 14.21 4.66
CA ASP A 294 24.18 13.38 3.59
C ASP A 294 22.93 12.65 4.07
N VAL A 295 21.93 12.62 3.21
CA VAL A 295 20.64 12.01 3.46
C VAL A 295 20.49 10.80 2.54
N GLN A 296 20.16 9.65 3.11
CA GLN A 296 20.02 8.40 2.35
C GLN A 296 18.57 7.90 2.42
N LEU A 297 18.04 7.46 1.29
CA LEU A 297 16.70 6.89 1.16
C LEU A 297 16.76 5.66 0.26
N GLN A 298 16.08 4.59 0.65
CA GLN A 298 15.83 3.44 -0.21
C GLN A 298 14.48 3.63 -0.91
N LEU A 299 14.49 3.76 -2.23
CA LEU A 299 13.25 3.75 -3.00
C LEU A 299 12.65 2.34 -2.98
N PRO A 300 11.34 2.18 -2.71
CA PRO A 300 10.70 0.88 -2.72
C PRO A 300 10.63 0.44 -4.18
N LEU A 301 11.38 -0.60 -4.54
CA LEU A 301 11.28 -1.29 -5.82
C LEU A 301 10.63 -2.65 -5.58
N PRO A 302 9.95 -3.26 -6.57
CA PRO A 302 9.63 -4.68 -6.50
C PRO A 302 10.91 -5.52 -6.41
N ASP A 303 10.82 -6.70 -5.80
CA ASP A 303 11.91 -7.67 -5.79
C ASP A 303 12.33 -8.00 -7.24
N ASP A 304 13.63 -8.21 -7.46
CA ASP A 304 14.24 -8.54 -8.77
C ASP A 304 14.21 -7.46 -9.86
N PHE A 305 13.62 -6.28 -9.59
CA PHE A 305 13.66 -5.14 -10.51
C PHE A 305 14.80 -4.18 -10.20
N CYS A 306 15.47 -3.69 -11.24
CA CYS A 306 16.37 -2.55 -11.18
C CYS A 306 15.80 -1.36 -11.99
N ILE A 307 16.30 -0.16 -11.71
CA ILE A 307 15.96 1.06 -12.45
C ILE A 307 16.78 1.07 -13.74
N ASP A 308 16.09 0.99 -14.87
CA ASP A 308 16.68 1.06 -16.22
C ASP A 308 16.68 2.51 -16.75
N GLY A 309 15.73 3.33 -16.28
CA GLY A 309 15.66 4.75 -16.60
C GLY A 309 14.81 5.50 -15.59
N PHE A 310 15.03 6.80 -15.44
CA PHE A 310 14.16 7.62 -14.59
C PHE A 310 13.99 9.04 -15.10
N ARG A 311 12.89 9.66 -14.69
CA ARG A 311 12.69 11.11 -14.75
C ARG A 311 12.44 11.63 -13.34
N VAL A 312 12.93 12.83 -13.06
CA VAL A 312 12.60 13.58 -11.86
C VAL A 312 11.88 14.86 -12.25
N GLN A 313 10.79 15.12 -11.55
CA GLN A 313 10.05 16.38 -11.62
C GLN A 313 9.94 17.01 -10.23
N LEU A 314 9.98 18.34 -10.17
CA LEU A 314 9.68 19.08 -8.94
C LEU A 314 8.16 19.29 -8.84
N LEU A 315 7.59 18.90 -7.69
CA LEU A 315 6.19 19.14 -7.34
C LEU A 315 6.14 19.93 -6.03
N GLY A 316 6.19 21.25 -6.13
CA GLY A 316 6.47 22.10 -4.98
C GLY A 316 7.88 21.83 -4.46
N GLU A 317 7.99 21.36 -3.22
CA GLU A 317 9.28 20.97 -2.60
C GLU A 317 9.58 19.47 -2.72
N ASN A 318 8.63 18.68 -3.23
CA ASN A 318 8.76 17.24 -3.38
C ASN A 318 9.40 16.87 -4.72
N LEU A 319 10.03 15.70 -4.76
CA LEU A 319 10.57 15.08 -5.96
C LEU A 319 9.61 13.98 -6.43
N LEU A 320 9.10 14.11 -7.65
CA LEU A 320 8.31 13.09 -8.30
C LEU A 320 9.22 12.29 -9.25
N PHE A 321 9.53 11.07 -8.86
CA PHE A 321 10.26 10.10 -9.67
C PHE A 321 9.30 9.31 -10.55
N SER A 322 9.66 9.18 -11.83
CA SER A 322 9.05 8.24 -12.77
C SER A 322 10.12 7.24 -13.17
N LEU A 323 10.07 6.03 -12.61
CA LEU A 323 11.08 4.99 -12.78
C LEU A 323 10.60 3.97 -13.82
N ASN A 324 11.39 3.77 -14.87
CA ASN A 324 11.31 2.59 -15.72
C ASN A 324 12.11 1.48 -15.04
N LEU A 325 11.47 0.36 -14.80
CA LEU A 325 12.04 -0.78 -14.11
C LEU A 325 12.21 -1.96 -15.07
N SER A 326 13.24 -2.75 -14.88
CA SER A 326 13.51 -3.96 -15.68
C SER A 326 14.04 -5.09 -14.82
N THR A 327 13.68 -6.33 -15.17
CA THR A 327 14.35 -7.56 -14.71
C THR A 327 15.34 -8.10 -15.76
N GLY A 328 15.43 -7.43 -16.91
CA GLY A 328 16.11 -7.90 -18.12
C GLY A 328 15.19 -8.63 -19.11
N THR A 329 14.11 -9.27 -18.62
CA THR A 329 13.08 -9.93 -19.46
C THR A 329 11.73 -9.22 -19.39
N ASP A 330 11.43 -8.66 -18.23
CA ASP A 330 10.19 -7.97 -17.93
C ASP A 330 10.50 -6.52 -17.57
N GLY A 331 9.47 -5.69 -17.60
CA GLY A 331 9.61 -4.29 -17.26
C GLY A 331 8.30 -3.73 -16.77
N ALA A 332 8.45 -2.70 -15.97
CA ALA A 332 7.37 -2.10 -15.23
C ALA A 332 7.70 -0.63 -15.00
N THR A 333 6.76 0.05 -14.38
CA THR A 333 6.93 1.44 -13.99
C THR A 333 6.57 1.62 -12.54
N ARG A 334 7.33 2.49 -11.87
CA ARG A 334 6.94 3.02 -10.58
C ARG A 334 6.99 4.55 -10.56
N VAL A 335 5.93 5.17 -10.06
CA VAL A 335 5.88 6.60 -9.77
C VAL A 335 6.04 6.77 -8.27
N ILE A 336 7.01 7.57 -7.83
CA ILE A 336 7.32 7.76 -6.41
C ILE A 336 7.37 9.24 -6.10
N LEU A 337 6.61 9.69 -5.11
CA LEU A 337 6.76 11.03 -4.56
C LEU A 337 7.64 10.96 -3.32
N VAL A 338 8.73 11.71 -3.31
CA VAL A 338 9.70 11.80 -2.23
C VAL A 338 9.67 13.21 -1.65
N ASP A 339 9.65 13.32 -0.33
CA ASP A 339 9.91 14.58 0.36
C ASP A 339 11.40 14.65 0.71
N PRO A 340 12.21 15.48 0.03
CA PRO A 340 13.63 15.57 0.33
C PRO A 340 13.94 16.32 1.63
N SER A 341 12.98 17.03 2.22
CA SER A 341 13.14 17.67 3.54
C SER A 341 12.95 16.67 4.70
N ARG A 342 12.17 15.61 4.45
CA ARG A 342 11.91 14.49 5.35
C ARG A 342 12.17 13.22 4.54
N PRO A 343 13.42 12.72 4.47
CA PRO A 343 13.84 11.73 3.48
C PRO A 343 13.07 10.43 3.58
N ALA A 344 11.92 10.46 2.96
CA ALA A 344 10.87 9.48 3.10
C ALA A 344 10.08 9.51 1.80
N VAL A 345 9.64 8.33 1.44
CA VAL A 345 8.66 8.16 0.37
C VAL A 345 7.30 8.58 0.92
N VAL A 346 6.70 9.57 0.27
CA VAL A 346 5.35 10.06 0.61
C VAL A 346 4.31 9.05 0.13
N TRP A 347 4.41 8.63 -1.13
CA TRP A 347 3.60 7.57 -1.71
C TRP A 347 4.29 6.96 -2.93
N THR A 348 3.81 5.78 -3.33
CA THR A 348 4.25 5.07 -4.53
C THR A 348 3.04 4.55 -5.30
N ALA A 349 3.14 4.55 -6.62
CA ALA A 349 2.17 3.95 -7.51
C ALA A 349 2.88 3.03 -8.51
N PHE A 350 2.38 1.81 -8.67
CA PHE A 350 2.93 0.82 -9.57
C PHE A 350 2.06 0.68 -10.82
N LEU A 351 2.70 0.65 -12.00
CA LEU A 351 2.05 0.39 -13.28
C LEU A 351 2.81 -0.70 -14.02
N GLU A 352 2.10 -1.74 -14.46
CA GLU A 352 2.65 -2.82 -15.29
C GLU A 352 2.74 -2.36 -16.74
N THR A 353 3.61 -1.37 -17.01
CA THR A 353 3.77 -0.78 -18.33
C THR A 353 5.22 -0.38 -18.61
N PHE A 354 5.57 -0.39 -19.89
CA PHE A 354 6.87 0.05 -20.43
C PHE A 354 6.75 1.44 -21.08
N ASN A 355 7.86 2.02 -21.53
CA ASN A 355 7.87 3.30 -22.25
C ASN A 355 7.13 4.42 -21.52
N PHE A 356 7.22 4.40 -20.18
CA PHE A 356 6.41 5.26 -19.37
C PHE A 356 6.86 6.71 -19.41
N ARG A 357 5.88 7.60 -19.37
CA ARG A 357 6.06 9.03 -19.25
C ARG A 357 5.02 9.63 -18.32
N THR A 358 5.50 10.54 -17.46
CA THR A 358 4.64 11.51 -16.81
C THR A 358 4.35 12.62 -17.81
N LEU A 359 3.07 12.77 -18.16
CA LEU A 359 2.64 13.60 -19.28
C LEU A 359 2.16 14.98 -18.83
N ARG A 360 1.46 15.04 -17.69
CA ARG A 360 0.90 16.29 -17.16
C ARG A 360 0.60 16.18 -15.67
N ALA A 361 0.81 17.25 -14.92
CA ALA A 361 0.26 17.41 -13.57
C ALA A 361 -0.67 18.62 -13.57
N ALA A 362 -1.91 18.48 -13.11
CA ALA A 362 -2.88 19.56 -13.04
C ALA A 362 -4.00 19.25 -12.03
N ALA A 363 -4.51 20.27 -11.35
CA ALA A 363 -5.69 20.17 -10.48
C ALA A 363 -5.60 19.05 -9.41
N GLY A 364 -4.40 18.81 -8.84
CA GLY A 364 -4.19 17.75 -7.85
C GLY A 364 -4.09 16.34 -8.43
N PHE A 365 -3.98 16.20 -9.75
CA PHE A 365 -3.82 14.94 -10.44
C PHE A 365 -2.53 14.87 -11.27
N LEU A 366 -2.04 13.65 -11.46
CA LEU A 366 -0.99 13.29 -12.38
C LEU A 366 -1.55 12.43 -13.50
N TYR A 367 -1.32 12.83 -14.73
CA TYR A 367 -1.68 12.10 -15.93
C TYR A 367 -0.43 11.44 -16.49
N VAL A 368 -0.52 10.14 -16.68
CA VAL A 368 0.62 9.31 -17.06
C VAL A 368 0.23 8.38 -18.20
N GLY A 369 1.23 7.95 -18.97
CA GLY A 369 1.02 6.98 -20.04
C GLY A 369 2.25 6.12 -20.27
N GLY A 370 2.02 4.93 -20.82
CA GLY A 370 3.04 3.96 -21.21
C GLY A 370 2.51 3.03 -22.29
N LEU A 371 3.23 1.95 -22.57
CA LEU A 371 2.84 0.90 -23.51
C LEU A 371 1.48 0.31 -23.12
N GLY A 372 0.48 0.59 -23.95
CA GLY A 372 -0.88 0.10 -23.74
C GLY A 372 -1.62 0.69 -22.53
N THR A 373 -1.06 1.71 -21.87
CA THR A 373 -1.59 2.17 -20.57
C THR A 373 -1.70 3.70 -20.52
N VAL A 374 -2.83 4.20 -20.03
CA VAL A 374 -2.99 5.60 -19.60
C VAL A 374 -3.70 5.65 -18.25
N ALA A 375 -3.31 6.58 -17.39
CA ALA A 375 -3.89 6.66 -16.06
C ALA A 375 -3.93 8.10 -15.51
N LYS A 376 -4.82 8.31 -14.55
CA LYS A 376 -4.91 9.52 -13.73
C LYS A 376 -4.72 9.13 -12.27
N LEU A 377 -3.67 9.65 -11.66
CA LEU A 377 -3.33 9.44 -10.25
C LEU A 377 -3.67 10.67 -9.44
N ARG A 378 -4.12 10.50 -8.20
CA ARG A 378 -4.25 11.58 -7.22
C ARG A 378 -2.87 11.92 -6.66
N LEU A 379 -2.47 13.19 -6.72
CA LEU A 379 -1.18 13.62 -6.17
C LEU A 379 -1.12 13.57 -4.64
N SER A 380 -2.26 13.49 -3.96
CA SER A 380 -2.34 13.40 -2.50
C SER A 380 -1.84 12.07 -1.94
N ASP A 381 -2.08 10.97 -2.65
CA ASP A 381 -1.87 9.62 -2.12
C ASP A 381 -1.37 8.60 -3.16
N GLY A 382 -1.16 9.02 -4.41
CA GLY A 382 -0.72 8.13 -5.49
C GLY A 382 -1.79 7.16 -5.98
N THR A 383 -3.01 7.20 -5.46
CA THR A 383 -4.08 6.28 -5.87
C THR A 383 -4.62 6.63 -7.26
N PHE A 384 -5.06 5.63 -8.01
CA PHE A 384 -5.71 5.85 -9.30
C PHE A 384 -7.10 6.48 -9.09
N ALA A 385 -7.34 7.59 -9.77
CA ALA A 385 -8.70 8.07 -10.03
C ALA A 385 -9.35 7.21 -11.11
N TRP A 386 -8.58 6.88 -12.15
CA TRP A 386 -8.90 5.87 -13.15
C TRP A 386 -7.63 5.39 -13.85
N LYS A 387 -7.70 4.21 -14.46
CA LYS A 387 -6.60 3.56 -15.21
C LYS A 387 -7.20 2.76 -16.36
N HIS A 388 -6.55 2.82 -17.52
CA HIS A 388 -6.83 1.97 -18.68
C HIS A 388 -5.59 1.21 -19.07
N GLU A 389 -5.77 -0.07 -19.34
CA GLU A 389 -4.74 -1.01 -19.79
C GLU A 389 -5.19 -1.63 -21.12
N ASP A 390 -4.35 -2.51 -21.70
CA ASP A 390 -4.63 -3.24 -22.94
C ASP A 390 -4.89 -2.36 -24.18
N LEU A 391 -4.36 -1.13 -24.17
CA LEU A 391 -4.44 -0.22 -25.32
C LEU A 391 -3.39 -0.56 -26.40
N TYR A 392 -2.57 -1.59 -26.19
CA TYR A 392 -1.58 -2.02 -27.17
C TYR A 392 -2.13 -3.05 -28.19
N ASP A 393 -3.25 -3.71 -27.88
CA ASP A 393 -3.83 -4.71 -28.77
C ASP A 393 -4.09 -4.17 -30.19
N ARG A 394 -3.90 -5.04 -31.19
CA ARG A 394 -4.09 -4.67 -32.61
C ARG A 394 -5.49 -4.16 -32.91
N GLY A 395 -6.50 -4.64 -32.17
CA GLY A 395 -7.88 -4.16 -32.27
C GLY A 395 -8.15 -2.84 -31.54
N SER A 396 -7.30 -2.47 -30.57
CA SER A 396 -7.50 -1.26 -29.75
C SER A 396 -6.75 -0.04 -30.27
N GLY A 397 -5.76 -0.22 -31.14
CA GLY A 397 -5.06 0.86 -31.85
C GLY A 397 -3.53 0.86 -31.73
N SER A 398 -2.96 -0.12 -31.01
CA SER A 398 -1.51 -0.28 -30.82
C SER A 398 -0.81 0.97 -30.27
N PHE A 399 -1.35 1.50 -29.18
CA PHE A 399 -0.81 2.66 -28.47
C PHE A 399 0.49 2.26 -27.72
N ASN A 400 1.65 2.54 -28.34
CA ASN A 400 2.97 2.08 -27.87
C ASN A 400 3.60 3.01 -26.81
N SER A 401 3.50 4.32 -27.01
CA SER A 401 4.02 5.32 -26.09
C SER A 401 3.24 6.62 -26.25
N PHE A 402 3.15 7.39 -25.17
CA PHE A 402 2.44 8.68 -25.15
C PHE A 402 3.44 9.79 -24.90
N ASP A 403 3.34 10.88 -25.64
CA ASP A 403 4.24 12.04 -25.50
C ASP A 403 3.56 13.20 -24.77
N GLU A 404 2.24 13.33 -24.90
CA GLU A 404 1.49 14.46 -24.35
C GLU A 404 0.15 14.01 -23.77
N ALA A 405 -0.28 14.68 -22.69
CA ALA A 405 -1.65 14.68 -22.23
C ALA A 405 -2.12 16.14 -22.08
N ARG A 406 -3.25 16.50 -22.68
CA ARG A 406 -3.81 17.87 -22.62
C ARG A 406 -5.29 17.87 -22.25
N GLN A 407 -5.74 18.97 -21.65
CA GLN A 407 -7.18 19.16 -21.37
C GLN A 407 -7.89 19.67 -22.61
N GLU A 408 -9.06 19.10 -22.91
CA GLU A 408 -10.00 19.63 -23.90
C GLU A 408 -11.44 19.57 -23.35
N GLY A 409 -11.89 20.67 -22.74
CA GLY A 409 -13.15 20.70 -22.00
C GLY A 409 -13.13 19.68 -20.85
N ASP A 410 -14.14 18.82 -20.79
CA ASP A 410 -14.28 17.77 -19.77
C ASP A 410 -13.46 16.50 -20.06
N HIS A 411 -12.58 16.55 -21.06
CA HIS A 411 -11.78 15.42 -21.50
C HIS A 411 -10.30 15.66 -21.32
N VAL A 412 -9.57 14.58 -21.08
CA VAL A 412 -8.12 14.52 -21.27
C VAL A 412 -7.81 13.74 -22.55
N VAL A 413 -6.95 14.34 -23.36
CA VAL A 413 -6.52 13.82 -24.65
C VAL A 413 -5.07 13.38 -24.53
N PHE A 414 -4.85 12.07 -24.67
CA PHE A 414 -3.52 11.45 -24.70
C PHE A 414 -3.07 11.29 -26.15
N ILE A 415 -1.89 11.81 -26.47
CA ILE A 415 -1.33 11.81 -27.82
C ILE A 415 -0.13 10.86 -27.84
N CYS A 416 -0.19 9.87 -28.73
CA CYS A 416 0.92 8.94 -28.92
C CYS A 416 2.12 9.62 -29.57
N ALA A 417 3.30 9.14 -29.20
CA ALA A 417 4.53 9.51 -29.90
C ALA A 417 4.43 9.11 -31.38
N PRO A 418 4.82 9.98 -32.32
CA PRO A 418 4.80 9.64 -33.74
C PRO A 418 5.71 8.43 -34.02
N GLN A 419 5.22 7.44 -34.78
CA GLN A 419 6.06 6.34 -35.25
C GLN A 419 6.90 6.84 -36.43
N PRO A 420 8.25 6.83 -36.34
CA PRO A 420 9.14 7.42 -37.35
C PRO A 420 8.90 6.87 -38.77
N THR A 421 8.45 5.62 -38.87
CA THR A 421 8.29 4.91 -40.14
C THR A 421 6.93 5.10 -40.81
N LYS A 422 5.95 5.74 -40.16
CA LYS A 422 4.55 5.71 -40.60
C LYS A 422 3.92 7.04 -41.04
N GLY A 423 4.70 8.14 -41.11
CA GLY A 423 4.30 9.41 -41.75
C GLY A 423 2.79 9.71 -41.71
N GLY A 424 2.23 9.89 -40.50
CA GLY A 424 0.79 10.01 -40.31
C GLY A 424 0.44 10.74 -39.01
N ASN A 425 -0.83 11.13 -38.86
CA ASN A 425 -1.32 11.78 -37.65
C ASN A 425 -1.07 10.87 -36.43
N PRO A 426 -0.67 11.43 -35.28
CA PRO A 426 -0.45 10.65 -34.07
C PRO A 426 -1.74 9.95 -33.65
N ALA A 427 -1.61 8.76 -33.08
CA ALA A 427 -2.76 8.10 -32.46
C ALA A 427 -3.20 8.89 -31.21
N VAL A 428 -4.51 8.96 -30.98
CA VAL A 428 -5.09 9.77 -29.89
C VAL A 428 -6.11 8.95 -29.11
N ILE A 429 -6.08 9.05 -27.79
CA ILE A 429 -7.14 8.56 -26.89
C ILE A 429 -7.75 9.75 -26.18
N ARG A 430 -9.08 9.86 -26.22
CA ARG A 430 -9.84 10.83 -25.45
C ARG A 430 -10.57 10.12 -24.32
N VAL A 431 -10.36 10.61 -23.10
CA VAL A 431 -10.92 10.07 -21.87
C VAL A 431 -11.73 11.17 -21.19
N ASP A 432 -12.96 10.86 -20.77
CA ASP A 432 -13.74 11.71 -19.87
C ASP A 432 -13.00 11.84 -18.54
N ASP A 433 -12.63 13.06 -18.15
CA ASP A 433 -11.65 13.28 -17.08
C ASP A 433 -12.20 12.91 -15.68
N ALA A 434 -13.52 13.03 -15.50
CA ALA A 434 -14.20 12.74 -14.25
C ALA A 434 -14.45 11.25 -14.05
N THR A 435 -15.00 10.59 -15.06
CA THR A 435 -15.43 9.18 -14.98
C THR A 435 -14.33 8.20 -15.40
N GLY A 436 -13.32 8.69 -16.11
CA GLY A 436 -12.34 7.84 -16.76
C GLY A 436 -12.89 7.10 -17.98
N ARG A 437 -14.10 7.35 -18.47
CA ARG A 437 -14.61 6.61 -19.63
C ARG A 437 -13.85 7.02 -20.90
N ILE A 438 -13.33 6.05 -21.66
CA ILE A 438 -12.79 6.33 -23.00
C ILE A 438 -13.94 6.71 -23.93
N VAL A 439 -13.92 7.94 -24.45
CA VAL A 439 -14.99 8.46 -25.34
C VAL A 439 -14.63 8.38 -26.81
N ALA A 440 -13.34 8.33 -27.15
CA ALA A 440 -12.87 8.16 -28.52
C ALA A 440 -11.46 7.56 -28.56
N LYS A 441 -11.21 6.73 -29.57
CA LYS A 441 -9.89 6.23 -29.94
C LYS A 441 -9.66 6.53 -31.42
N THR A 442 -8.58 7.22 -31.74
CA THR A 442 -8.11 7.40 -33.12
C THR A 442 -6.80 6.63 -33.25
N PRO A 443 -6.80 5.40 -33.77
CA PRO A 443 -5.57 4.63 -33.94
C PRO A 443 -4.69 5.26 -35.03
N PHE A 444 -3.44 4.83 -35.11
CA PHE A 444 -2.60 5.14 -36.27
C PHE A 444 -3.30 4.65 -37.54
N ARG A 445 -3.61 5.56 -38.47
CA ARG A 445 -4.04 5.17 -39.81
C ARG A 445 -2.81 4.71 -40.59
N GLY A 446 -2.58 3.40 -40.64
CA GLY A 446 -1.78 2.83 -41.72
C GLY A 446 -2.55 3.03 -43.02
N GLN A 447 -1.90 3.57 -44.06
CA GLN A 447 -2.34 3.31 -45.43
C GLN A 447 -2.15 1.84 -45.75
#